data_AF-A0A8J8T5H8-F1
#
_entry.id   AF-A0A8J8T5H8-F1
#
_cell.length_a   1.000
_cell.length_b   1.000
_cell.length_c   1.000
_cell.angle_alpha   90.00
_cell.angle_beta   90.00
_cell.angle_gamma   90.00
#
_symmetry.space_group_name_H-M   'P 1'
#
loop_
_entity.id
_entity.type
_entity.pdbx_description
1 polymer ?
#
loop_
_entity_poly.entity_id
_entity_poly.type
_entity_poly.pdbx_seq_one_letter_code
_entity_poly.pdbx_strand_id
1 'polypeptide(L)'
;MISALKLNLCECWAIGKPIQASKSTQQGASQEEKRDKLTALWTIFSFLNHSCNHNTSRYSIGNFIFIRAIKPIREGEEITTFYLPPDTKFEERQSLLLNTFGFTCQCENCEGYRQLSISEKELIAEIDDSFRLKFSNFKDHLEVYENLYAIAKQTIMQKGFYLREFSKLQVQLIIAYARSYNTNSFLEVWEEYVKRIRCPEEILEIMTYTKRLVPPFSEHEIVQKKFKELFKLHYGDEDQLLQAFA
;
A
#
# COMPACT_ATOMS: atom_id res chain seq x y z
N MET A 1 -24.02 -20.21 11.42
CA MET A 1 -22.58 -20.22 11.10
C MET A 1 -22.41 -20.84 9.74
N ILE A 2 -22.18 -20.04 8.69
CA ILE A 2 -21.93 -20.56 7.35
C ILE A 2 -20.42 -20.80 7.26
N SER A 3 -20.03 -22.07 7.27
CA SER A 3 -18.66 -22.54 7.10
C SER A 3 -18.12 -22.14 5.73
N ALA A 4 -16.95 -21.50 5.70
CA ALA A 4 -16.23 -21.17 4.46
C ALA A 4 -15.92 -22.45 3.67
N LEU A 5 -16.23 -22.47 2.37
CA LEU A 5 -15.87 -23.56 1.47
C LEU A 5 -14.41 -23.33 1.03
N LYS A 6 -13.53 -24.31 1.10
CA LYS A 6 -12.11 -24.11 0.75
C LYS A 6 -11.92 -24.26 -0.76
N LEU A 7 -11.96 -23.16 -1.54
CA LEU A 7 -11.69 -23.18 -2.98
C LEU A 7 -10.89 -21.95 -3.44
N ASN A 8 -10.05 -22.19 -4.45
CA ASN A 8 -8.97 -21.34 -4.97
C ASN A 8 -9.48 -20.09 -5.70
N LEU A 9 -9.14 -18.87 -5.23
CA LEU A 9 -8.51 -17.74 -5.96
C LEU A 9 -8.52 -16.39 -5.17
N CYS A 10 -7.86 -16.28 -4.01
CA CYS A 10 -7.61 -14.95 -3.41
C CYS A 10 -6.30 -14.90 -2.61
N GLU A 11 -5.43 -13.96 -2.95
CA GLU A 11 -4.20 -13.64 -2.20
C GLU A 11 -4.52 -12.71 -1.02
N CYS A 12 -5.27 -13.19 -0.04
CA CYS A 12 -5.44 -12.45 1.21
C CYS A 12 -4.10 -12.40 1.97
N TRP A 13 -3.76 -11.23 2.52
CA TRP A 13 -2.60 -11.08 3.39
C TRP A 13 -2.86 -11.88 4.68
N ALA A 14 -2.12 -12.97 4.86
CA ALA A 14 -2.06 -13.66 6.13
C ALA A 14 -1.26 -12.80 7.12
N ILE A 15 -1.93 -12.29 8.15
CA ILE A 15 -1.35 -11.41 9.19
C ILE A 15 -0.13 -12.02 9.90
N GLY A 16 0.02 -13.35 9.86
CA GLY A 16 1.13 -14.04 10.51
C GLY A 16 2.51 -13.51 10.12
N LYS A 17 2.71 -13.07 8.87
CA LYS A 17 4.04 -12.64 8.38
C LYS A 17 4.44 -11.22 8.81
N PRO A 18 3.58 -10.19 8.69
CA PRO A 18 3.89 -8.84 9.19
C PRO A 18 4.20 -8.77 10.70
N ILE A 19 3.47 -9.53 11.53
CA ILE A 19 3.66 -9.53 13.00
C ILE A 19 4.98 -10.21 13.41
N GLN A 20 5.40 -11.28 12.71
CA GLN A 20 6.68 -11.92 13.00
C GLN A 20 7.87 -11.06 12.53
N ALA A 21 7.75 -10.43 11.36
CA ALA A 21 8.78 -9.55 10.81
C ALA A 21 8.95 -8.24 11.61
N SER A 22 7.91 -7.75 12.28
CA SER A 22 8.00 -6.56 13.13
C SER A 22 8.78 -6.82 14.43
N LYS A 23 8.82 -8.07 14.90
CA LYS A 23 9.47 -8.51 16.16
C LYS A 23 10.92 -8.98 15.98
N SER A 24 11.38 -9.35 14.78
CA SER A 24 12.75 -9.82 14.56
C SER A 24 13.75 -8.66 14.38
N THR A 25 14.31 -8.19 15.49
CA THR A 25 15.58 -7.48 15.47
C THR A 25 16.68 -8.54 15.41
N GLN A 26 17.37 -8.64 14.27
CA GLN A 26 18.46 -9.58 13.96
C GLN A 26 18.06 -11.06 13.77
N GLN A 27 18.12 -11.54 12.52
CA GLN A 27 19.11 -12.53 12.04
C GLN A 27 18.71 -13.04 10.64
N GLY A 28 19.74 -13.15 9.78
CA GLY A 28 19.84 -14.02 8.61
C GLY A 28 18.62 -14.25 7.72
N ALA A 29 18.64 -13.69 6.52
CA ALA A 29 17.90 -14.26 5.40
C ALA A 29 18.34 -15.72 5.21
N SER A 30 17.49 -16.67 5.61
CA SER A 30 17.67 -18.07 5.29
C SER A 30 16.35 -18.64 4.77
N GLN A 31 16.42 -19.08 3.52
CA GLN A 31 15.50 -19.94 2.76
C GLN A 31 14.06 -19.43 2.58
N GLU A 32 13.67 -19.22 1.32
CA GLU A 32 12.28 -19.07 0.91
C GLU A 32 11.50 -20.34 1.29
N GLU A 33 10.89 -20.34 2.47
CA GLU A 33 9.85 -21.31 2.80
C GLU A 33 8.69 -21.13 1.80
N LYS A 34 8.45 -22.18 1.00
CA LYS A 34 7.30 -22.29 0.09
C LYS A 34 6.03 -21.86 0.83
N ARG A 35 5.47 -20.70 0.46
CA ARG A 35 4.15 -20.28 0.91
C ARG A 35 3.14 -21.23 0.31
N ASP A 36 2.65 -22.19 1.10
CA ASP A 36 1.47 -22.96 0.70
C ASP A 36 0.34 -21.97 0.42
N LYS A 37 -0.12 -21.93 -0.84
CA LYS A 37 -1.26 -21.11 -1.27
C LYS A 37 -2.52 -21.68 -0.62
N LEU A 38 -2.80 -21.29 0.61
CA LEU A 38 -4.09 -21.53 1.25
C LEU A 38 -5.12 -20.65 0.57
N THR A 39 -6.23 -21.24 0.13
CA THR A 39 -7.31 -20.48 -0.47
C THR A 39 -8.66 -20.89 0.07
N ALA A 40 -9.56 -19.92 0.20
CA ALA A 40 -10.87 -20.09 0.80
C ALA A 40 -11.92 -19.22 0.09
N LEU A 41 -13.16 -19.70 0.15
CA LEU A 41 -14.37 -19.04 -0.35
C LEU A 41 -15.17 -18.52 0.84
N TRP A 42 -15.25 -17.20 0.94
CA TRP A 42 -16.13 -16.51 1.87
C TRP A 42 -17.27 -15.88 1.09
N THR A 43 -18.41 -16.58 1.02
CA THR A 43 -19.56 -16.19 0.17
C THR A 43 -20.08 -14.79 0.46
N ILE A 44 -20.09 -14.38 1.74
CA ILE A 44 -20.48 -13.02 2.13
C ILE A 44 -19.48 -11.98 1.63
N PHE A 45 -18.18 -12.27 1.73
CA PHE A 45 -17.13 -11.37 1.24
C PHE A 45 -17.18 -11.24 -0.30
N SER A 46 -17.56 -12.29 -1.01
CA SER A 46 -17.67 -12.29 -2.48
C SER A 46 -18.72 -11.32 -3.04
N PHE A 47 -19.58 -10.73 -2.21
CA PHE A 47 -20.48 -9.65 -2.64
C PHE A 47 -19.78 -8.29 -2.80
N LEU A 48 -18.60 -8.09 -2.21
CA LEU A 48 -17.90 -6.80 -2.30
C LEU A 48 -17.30 -6.62 -3.69
N ASN A 49 -17.72 -5.57 -4.40
CA ASN A 49 -17.18 -5.20 -5.69
C ASN A 49 -15.77 -4.59 -5.58
N HIS A 50 -15.06 -4.61 -6.70
CA HIS A 50 -13.76 -3.97 -6.81
C HIS A 50 -13.86 -2.44 -6.93
N SER A 51 -13.02 -1.73 -6.19
CA SER A 51 -12.62 -0.36 -6.52
C SER A 51 -11.12 -0.19 -6.36
N CYS A 52 -10.46 0.55 -7.27
CA CYS A 52 -9.06 0.93 -7.08
C CYS A 52 -8.90 1.98 -5.96
N ASN A 53 -9.98 2.68 -5.58
CA ASN A 53 -10.06 3.47 -4.35
C ASN A 53 -11.03 2.81 -3.37
N HIS A 54 -10.76 1.56 -3.01
CA HIS A 54 -11.60 0.78 -2.11
C HIS A 54 -11.80 1.46 -0.73
N ASN A 55 -12.92 1.20 -0.08
CA ASN A 55 -13.22 1.72 1.27
C ASN A 55 -13.06 0.69 2.39
N THR A 56 -12.76 -0.55 2.06
CA THR A 56 -12.41 -1.59 3.03
C THR A 56 -11.04 -2.19 2.81
N SER A 57 -10.45 -2.65 3.90
CA SER A 57 -9.32 -3.57 3.89
C SER A 57 -9.80 -4.95 4.29
N ARG A 58 -9.04 -5.98 3.90
CA ARG A 58 -9.28 -7.35 4.33
C ARG A 58 -8.01 -7.98 4.86
N TYR A 59 -8.18 -8.82 5.86
CA TYR A 59 -7.12 -9.67 6.38
C TYR A 59 -7.70 -10.98 6.87
N SER A 60 -6.87 -12.02 6.95
CA SER A 60 -7.30 -13.33 7.43
C SER A 60 -6.55 -13.77 8.68
N ILE A 61 -7.29 -14.42 9.56
CA ILE A 61 -6.83 -15.01 10.82
C ILE A 61 -7.39 -16.43 10.86
N GLY A 62 -6.52 -17.44 10.71
CA GLY A 62 -6.96 -18.83 10.58
C GLY A 62 -7.92 -18.99 9.39
N ASN A 63 -9.16 -19.42 9.67
CA ASN A 63 -10.24 -19.59 8.69
C ASN A 63 -11.23 -18.40 8.65
N PHE A 64 -10.99 -17.34 9.42
CA PHE A 64 -11.81 -16.13 9.44
C PHE A 64 -11.25 -15.07 8.50
N ILE A 65 -12.15 -14.38 7.80
CA ILE A 65 -11.84 -13.14 7.08
C ILE A 65 -12.41 -11.97 7.86
N PHE A 66 -11.61 -10.94 8.03
CA PHE A 66 -11.99 -9.69 8.63
C PHE A 66 -12.02 -8.64 7.53
N ILE A 67 -13.08 -7.85 7.54
CA ILE A 67 -13.28 -6.74 6.62
C ILE A 67 -13.43 -5.50 7.48
N ARG A 68 -12.64 -4.47 7.19
CA ARG A 68 -12.65 -3.25 7.99
C ARG A 68 -12.65 -2.02 7.13
N ALA A 69 -13.53 -1.08 7.45
CA ALA A 69 -13.54 0.23 6.83
C ALA A 69 -12.19 0.94 7.07
N ILE A 70 -11.63 1.51 5.99
CA ILE A 70 -10.37 2.26 6.02
C ILE A 70 -10.59 3.75 5.72
N LYS A 71 -11.82 4.15 5.40
CA LYS A 71 -12.28 5.54 5.28
C LYS A 71 -13.74 5.62 5.72
N PRO A 72 -14.27 6.81 6.06
CA PRO A 72 -15.70 6.97 6.33
C PRO A 72 -16.53 6.45 5.15
N ILE A 73 -17.58 5.68 5.45
CA ILE A 73 -18.53 5.13 4.46
C ILE A 73 -19.87 5.76 4.79
N ARG A 74 -20.45 6.49 3.83
CA ARG A 74 -21.77 7.14 4.01
C ARG A 74 -22.90 6.12 3.90
N GLU A 75 -24.06 6.45 4.46
CA GLU A 75 -25.27 5.65 4.23
C GLU A 75 -25.57 5.57 2.73
N GLY A 76 -25.82 4.35 2.24
CA GLY A 76 -26.03 4.06 0.83
C GLY A 76 -24.75 4.00 -0.04
N GLU A 77 -23.58 4.30 0.50
CA GLU A 77 -22.30 4.12 -0.22
C GLU A 77 -21.96 2.62 -0.31
N GLU A 78 -21.55 2.18 -1.49
CA GLU A 78 -21.16 0.79 -1.72
C GLU A 78 -19.89 0.41 -0.96
N ILE A 79 -19.91 -0.75 -0.30
CA ILE A 79 -18.74 -1.33 0.35
C ILE A 79 -17.89 -2.05 -0.72
N THR A 80 -16.65 -1.59 -0.91
CA THR A 80 -15.76 -2.07 -1.98
C THR A 80 -14.42 -2.58 -1.44
N THR A 81 -13.78 -3.47 -2.18
CA THR A 81 -12.46 -4.06 -1.87
C THR A 81 -11.51 -4.02 -3.09
N PHE A 82 -10.25 -4.44 -2.93
CA PHE A 82 -9.29 -4.55 -4.03
C PHE A 82 -9.15 -6.00 -4.49
N TYR A 83 -9.38 -6.29 -5.78
CA TYR A 83 -9.22 -7.66 -6.30
C TYR A 83 -7.77 -7.96 -6.68
N LEU A 84 -7.05 -6.92 -7.09
CA LEU A 84 -5.67 -7.00 -7.51
C LEU A 84 -4.78 -6.24 -6.52
N PRO A 85 -3.48 -6.59 -6.42
CA PRO A 85 -2.52 -5.79 -5.68
C PRO A 85 -2.64 -4.30 -6.04
N PRO A 86 -2.68 -3.38 -5.05
CA PRO A 86 -2.78 -1.95 -5.30
C PRO A 86 -1.65 -1.39 -6.18
N ASP A 87 -0.55 -2.15 -6.33
CA ASP A 87 0.63 -1.79 -7.09
C ASP A 87 0.65 -2.28 -8.56
N THR A 88 -0.46 -2.76 -9.09
CA THR A 88 -0.60 -3.11 -10.51
C THR A 88 -0.79 -1.84 -11.35
N LYS A 89 -0.11 -1.70 -12.51
CA LYS A 89 -0.23 -0.52 -13.41
C LYS A 89 -1.63 -0.38 -14.01
N PHE A 90 -2.02 0.80 -14.50
CA PHE A 90 -3.37 1.02 -15.03
C PHE A 90 -3.75 0.04 -16.15
N GLU A 91 -2.95 -0.05 -17.19
CA GLU A 91 -3.23 -0.86 -18.38
C GLU A 91 -3.26 -2.36 -18.02
N GLU A 92 -2.30 -2.80 -17.20
CA GLU A 92 -2.22 -4.16 -16.70
C GLU A 92 -3.42 -4.49 -15.80
N ARG A 93 -3.81 -3.59 -14.90
CA ARG A 93 -4.96 -3.73 -14.01
C ARG A 93 -6.25 -3.87 -14.79
N GLN A 94 -6.48 -3.02 -15.80
CA GLN A 94 -7.68 -3.12 -16.65
C GLN A 94 -7.72 -4.44 -17.42
N SER A 95 -6.58 -4.85 -17.98
CA SER A 95 -6.44 -6.13 -18.67
C SER A 95 -6.72 -7.32 -17.75
N LEU A 96 -6.12 -7.35 -16.55
CA LEU A 96 -6.31 -8.41 -15.56
C LEU A 96 -7.76 -8.47 -15.06
N LEU A 97 -8.39 -7.34 -14.79
CA LEU A 97 -9.80 -7.29 -14.37
C LEU A 97 -10.73 -7.82 -15.46
N LEU A 98 -10.50 -7.43 -16.71
CA LEU A 98 -11.30 -7.90 -17.83
C LEU A 98 -11.13 -9.41 -18.05
N ASN A 99 -9.89 -9.88 -18.09
CA ASN A 99 -9.59 -11.27 -18.40
C ASN A 99 -9.94 -12.25 -17.27
N THR A 100 -9.89 -11.78 -16.00
CA THR A 100 -10.11 -12.65 -14.83
C THR A 100 -11.54 -12.54 -14.29
N PHE A 101 -12.13 -11.34 -14.31
CA PHE A 101 -13.41 -11.05 -13.69
C PHE A 101 -14.49 -10.57 -14.68
N GLY A 102 -14.14 -10.37 -15.95
CA GLY A 102 -15.10 -10.04 -17.01
C GLY A 102 -15.59 -8.59 -17.00
N PHE A 103 -14.89 -7.66 -16.35
CA PHE A 103 -15.30 -6.25 -16.31
C PHE A 103 -14.14 -5.25 -16.46
N THR A 104 -14.46 -4.03 -16.89
CA THR A 104 -13.56 -2.88 -16.94
C THR A 104 -13.82 -1.99 -15.73
N CYS A 105 -12.79 -1.65 -14.94
CA CYS A 105 -13.01 -0.81 -13.76
C CYS A 105 -13.25 0.65 -14.15
N GLN A 106 -14.32 1.23 -13.60
CA GLN A 106 -14.75 2.61 -13.84
C GLN A 106 -14.71 3.49 -12.58
N CYS A 107 -13.96 3.08 -11.54
CA CYS A 107 -13.82 3.91 -10.35
C CYS A 107 -13.13 5.26 -10.67
N GLU A 108 -13.26 6.23 -9.76
CA GLU A 108 -12.71 7.57 -9.90
C GLU A 108 -11.21 7.61 -10.25
N ASN A 109 -10.39 6.69 -9.72
CA ASN A 109 -8.97 6.61 -10.07
C ASN A 109 -8.76 6.18 -11.52
N CYS A 110 -9.57 5.24 -12.01
CA CYS A 110 -9.46 4.76 -13.38
C CYS A 110 -9.99 5.79 -14.36
N GLU A 111 -11.07 6.50 -14.00
CA GLU A 111 -11.63 7.55 -14.83
C GLU A 111 -10.72 8.78 -14.88
N GLY A 112 -10.18 9.19 -13.74
CA GLY A 112 -9.17 10.24 -13.66
C GLY A 112 -7.95 9.94 -14.53
N TYR A 113 -7.46 8.69 -14.51
CA TYR A 113 -6.34 8.28 -15.37
C TYR A 113 -6.67 8.38 -16.87
N ARG A 114 -7.89 8.01 -17.30
CA ARG A 114 -8.29 8.11 -18.72
C ARG A 114 -8.25 9.56 -19.21
N GLN A 115 -8.65 10.49 -18.35
CA GLN A 115 -8.72 11.93 -18.63
C GLN A 115 -7.35 12.63 -18.61
N LEU A 116 -6.28 11.93 -18.27
CA LEU A 116 -4.93 12.47 -18.36
C LEU A 116 -4.54 12.79 -19.80
N SER A 117 -3.82 13.90 -19.97
CA SER A 117 -3.19 14.26 -21.24
C SER A 117 -2.10 13.26 -21.61
N ILE A 118 -1.63 13.33 -22.86
CA ILE A 118 -0.49 12.53 -23.33
C ILE A 118 0.75 12.79 -22.47
N SER A 119 1.07 14.07 -22.24
CA SER A 119 2.22 14.47 -21.42
C SER A 119 2.15 13.97 -19.96
N GLU A 120 0.96 13.90 -19.39
CA GLU A 120 0.76 13.37 -18.05
C GLU A 120 0.96 11.85 -18.00
N LYS A 121 0.50 11.12 -19.02
CA LYS A 121 0.74 9.68 -19.15
C LYS A 121 2.21 9.37 -19.40
N GLU A 122 2.90 10.21 -20.16
CA GLU A 122 4.37 10.13 -20.36
C GLU A 122 5.11 10.33 -19.04
N LEU A 123 4.74 11.31 -18.23
CA LEU A 123 5.32 11.52 -16.89
C LEU A 123 5.11 10.30 -15.98
N ILE A 124 3.92 9.69 -16.00
CA ILE A 124 3.66 8.47 -15.22
C ILE A 124 4.56 7.32 -15.68
N ALA A 125 4.74 7.16 -17.00
CA ALA A 125 5.64 6.15 -17.55
C ALA A 125 7.09 6.40 -17.14
N GLU A 126 7.54 7.65 -17.14
CA GLU A 126 8.88 8.06 -16.69
C GLU A 126 9.11 7.76 -15.20
N ILE A 127 8.12 8.07 -14.35
CA ILE A 127 8.16 7.71 -12.92
C ILE A 127 8.30 6.19 -12.78
N ASP A 128 7.52 5.41 -13.52
CA ASP A 128 7.60 3.95 -13.48
C ASP A 128 8.95 3.41 -13.97
N ASP A 129 9.54 4.03 -15.00
CA ASP A 129 10.86 3.68 -15.51
C ASP A 129 11.97 4.01 -14.51
N SER A 130 11.83 5.10 -13.77
CA SER A 130 12.76 5.46 -12.69
C SER A 130 12.88 4.32 -11.65
N PHE A 131 11.81 3.56 -11.41
CA PHE A 131 11.85 2.42 -10.48
C PHE A 131 12.45 1.14 -11.07
N ARG A 132 12.48 0.99 -12.40
CA ARG A 132 13.05 -0.19 -13.08
C ARG A 132 14.57 -0.18 -13.11
N LEU A 133 15.15 1.00 -13.02
CA LEU A 133 16.59 1.15 -12.96
C LEU A 133 17.08 0.60 -11.62
N LYS A 134 17.79 -0.53 -11.65
CA LYS A 134 18.46 -1.12 -10.49
C LYS A 134 19.62 -0.22 -10.09
N PHE A 135 19.31 0.85 -9.37
CA PHE A 135 20.31 1.83 -9.00
C PHE A 135 21.23 1.25 -7.93
N SER A 136 22.53 1.29 -8.22
CA SER A 136 23.61 0.84 -7.35
C SER A 136 23.82 1.78 -6.15
N ASN A 137 23.34 3.03 -6.23
CA ASN A 137 23.49 4.02 -5.17
C ASN A 137 22.30 4.99 -5.09
N PHE A 138 21.78 5.21 -3.88
CA PHE A 138 20.54 5.96 -3.69
C PHE A 138 20.71 7.48 -3.86
N LYS A 139 21.88 8.04 -3.51
CA LYS A 139 22.15 9.49 -3.57
C LYS A 139 22.13 10.05 -4.99
N ASP A 140 22.45 9.24 -5.99
CA ASP A 140 22.62 9.69 -7.38
C ASP A 140 21.28 10.00 -8.07
N HIS A 141 20.15 9.70 -7.42
CA HIS A 141 18.81 9.82 -8.02
C HIS A 141 17.86 10.71 -7.22
N LEU A 142 18.32 11.33 -6.13
CA LEU A 142 17.49 12.22 -5.33
C LEU A 142 16.95 13.38 -6.20
N GLU A 143 17.82 14.02 -6.98
CA GLU A 143 17.43 15.12 -7.87
C GLU A 143 16.39 14.68 -8.92
N VAL A 144 16.53 13.47 -9.47
CA VAL A 144 15.55 12.92 -10.42
C VAL A 144 14.19 12.74 -9.75
N TYR A 145 14.16 12.13 -8.56
CA TYR A 145 12.90 11.93 -7.83
C TYR A 145 12.27 13.26 -7.40
N GLU A 146 13.08 14.24 -6.99
CA GLU A 146 12.62 15.59 -6.64
C GLU A 146 11.96 16.29 -7.82
N ASN A 147 12.62 16.26 -8.98
CA ASN A 147 12.11 16.86 -10.21
C ASN A 147 10.79 16.20 -10.65
N LEU A 148 10.77 14.86 -10.72
CA LEU A 148 9.56 14.10 -11.07
C LEU A 148 8.42 14.38 -10.08
N TYR A 149 8.72 14.46 -8.79
CA TYR A 149 7.72 14.73 -7.76
C TYR A 149 7.20 16.15 -7.82
N ALA A 150 8.05 17.14 -8.06
CA ALA A 150 7.64 18.54 -8.22
C ALA A 150 6.69 18.69 -9.42
N ILE A 151 7.03 18.10 -10.57
CA ILE A 151 6.18 18.13 -11.76
C ILE A 151 4.86 17.40 -11.50
N ALA A 152 4.91 16.20 -10.92
CA ALA A 152 3.72 15.42 -10.58
C ALA A 152 2.79 16.16 -9.60
N LYS A 153 3.37 16.84 -8.60
CA LYS A 153 2.65 17.62 -7.59
C LYS A 153 1.89 18.80 -8.20
N GLN A 154 2.45 19.42 -9.25
CA GLN A 154 1.85 20.57 -9.93
C GLN A 154 0.84 20.17 -11.03
N THR A 155 0.95 18.97 -11.59
CA THR A 155 0.14 18.54 -12.74
C THR A 155 -0.98 17.59 -12.31
N ILE A 156 -0.61 16.40 -11.86
CA ILE A 156 -1.55 15.28 -11.72
C ILE A 156 -2.11 15.16 -10.30
N MET A 157 -1.29 15.43 -9.27
CA MET A 157 -1.73 15.29 -7.87
C MET A 157 -2.83 16.30 -7.47
N GLN A 158 -2.96 17.42 -8.19
CA GLN A 158 -4.02 18.41 -7.97
C GLN A 158 -5.39 17.91 -8.44
N LYS A 159 -5.44 16.85 -9.28
CA LYS A 159 -6.68 16.35 -9.89
C LYS A 159 -7.53 15.48 -8.95
N GLY A 160 -7.06 15.24 -7.73
CA GLY A 160 -7.87 14.66 -6.65
C GLY A 160 -8.08 13.15 -6.69
N PHE A 161 -7.54 12.44 -7.68
CA PHE A 161 -7.58 10.97 -7.74
C PHE A 161 -6.22 10.35 -7.39
N TYR A 162 -6.26 9.11 -6.90
CA TYR A 162 -5.07 8.41 -6.44
C TYR A 162 -4.37 7.70 -7.59
N LEU A 163 -3.06 7.91 -7.70
CA LEU A 163 -2.18 7.13 -8.57
C LEU A 163 -1.04 6.54 -7.72
N ARG A 164 -0.86 5.23 -7.91
CA ARG A 164 0.17 4.41 -7.26
C ARG A 164 1.56 4.99 -7.47
N GLU A 165 1.86 5.42 -8.69
CA GLU A 165 3.18 5.87 -9.13
C GLU A 165 3.67 7.05 -8.28
N PHE A 166 2.77 7.98 -7.93
CA PHE A 166 3.11 9.08 -7.03
C PHE A 166 3.32 8.63 -5.59
N SER A 167 2.51 7.69 -5.11
CA SER A 167 2.70 7.16 -3.76
C SER A 167 4.06 6.47 -3.63
N LYS A 168 4.46 5.70 -4.66
CA LYS A 168 5.79 5.10 -4.73
C LYS A 168 6.89 6.15 -4.79
N LEU A 169 6.70 7.20 -5.59
CA LEU A 169 7.66 8.31 -5.69
C LEU A 169 7.84 9.03 -4.35
N GLN A 170 6.74 9.31 -3.64
CA GLN A 170 6.76 9.87 -2.28
C GLN A 170 7.51 8.97 -1.31
N VAL A 171 7.24 7.66 -1.31
CA VAL A 171 7.94 6.68 -0.48
C VAL A 171 9.45 6.70 -0.76
N GLN A 172 9.86 6.74 -2.03
CA GLN A 172 11.28 6.84 -2.39
C GLN A 172 11.91 8.14 -1.88
N LEU A 173 11.25 9.28 -2.01
CA LEU A 173 11.72 10.55 -1.45
C LEU A 173 11.83 10.53 0.07
N ILE A 174 10.85 9.94 0.76
CA ILE A 174 10.89 9.79 2.22
C ILE A 174 12.12 8.97 2.63
N ILE A 175 12.35 7.83 1.95
CA ILE A 175 13.54 6.99 2.18
C ILE A 175 14.82 7.77 1.84
N ALA A 176 14.79 8.59 0.80
CA ALA A 176 15.91 9.44 0.37
C ALA A 176 16.35 10.39 1.45
N TYR A 177 15.41 11.19 1.92
CA TYR A 177 15.66 12.24 2.88
C TYR A 177 16.06 11.67 4.23
N ALA A 178 15.47 10.53 4.61
CA ALA A 178 15.92 9.79 5.79
C ALA A 178 17.39 9.34 5.67
N ARG A 179 17.83 8.88 4.49
CA ARG A 179 19.22 8.45 4.24
C ARG A 179 20.21 9.59 4.13
N SER A 180 19.77 10.76 3.66
CA SER A 180 20.61 11.94 3.49
C SER A 180 20.59 12.89 4.69
N TYR A 181 19.81 12.56 5.73
CA TYR A 181 19.62 13.39 6.93
C TYR A 181 19.01 14.76 6.63
N ASN A 182 18.09 14.82 5.66
CA ASN A 182 17.35 16.03 5.30
C ASN A 182 15.98 16.05 5.98
N THR A 183 15.96 16.41 7.27
CA THR A 183 14.76 16.41 8.12
C THR A 183 13.62 17.25 7.55
N ASN A 184 13.90 18.46 7.05
CA ASN A 184 12.85 19.37 6.59
C ASN A 184 12.11 18.79 5.38
N SER A 185 12.85 18.28 4.39
CA SER A 185 12.24 17.72 3.18
C SER A 185 11.57 16.37 3.45
N PHE A 186 12.13 15.59 4.39
CA PHE A 186 11.48 14.39 4.92
C PHE A 186 10.09 14.74 5.48
N LEU A 187 10.02 15.72 6.40
CA LEU A 187 8.77 16.10 7.06
C LEU A 187 7.74 16.62 6.06
N GLU A 188 8.15 17.45 5.09
CA GLU A 188 7.24 17.98 4.07
C GLU A 188 6.59 16.85 3.26
N VAL A 189 7.39 15.92 2.72
CA VAL A 189 6.86 14.82 1.90
C VAL A 189 6.06 13.83 2.76
N TRP A 190 6.53 13.57 3.98
CA TRP A 190 5.86 12.69 4.94
C TRP A 190 4.46 13.20 5.30
N GLU A 191 4.32 14.48 5.66
CA GLU A 191 3.03 15.08 6.04
C GLU A 191 2.00 14.98 4.92
N GLU A 192 2.41 15.16 3.68
CA GLU A 192 1.54 14.97 2.52
C GLU A 192 1.18 13.49 2.29
N TYR A 193 2.15 12.59 2.45
CA TYR A 193 1.95 11.16 2.26
C TYR A 193 0.97 10.59 3.31
N VAL A 194 1.13 10.92 4.60
CA VAL A 194 0.28 10.40 5.68
C VAL A 194 -1.17 10.87 5.63
N LYS A 195 -1.47 11.98 4.94
CA LYS A 195 -2.84 12.42 4.69
C LYS A 195 -3.63 11.39 3.87
N ARG A 196 -2.95 10.52 3.12
CA ARG A 196 -3.58 9.57 2.19
C ARG A 196 -3.57 8.13 2.69
N ILE A 197 -2.57 7.77 3.48
CA ILE A 197 -2.41 6.41 4.00
C ILE A 197 -3.59 6.05 4.90
N ARG A 198 -4.08 4.82 4.74
CA ARG A 198 -5.19 4.29 5.54
C ARG A 198 -4.90 2.93 6.15
N CYS A 199 -3.83 2.25 5.75
CA CYS A 199 -3.45 0.97 6.32
C CYS A 199 -2.00 0.95 6.82
N PRO A 200 -1.72 0.20 7.90
CA PRO A 200 -0.38 0.15 8.49
C PRO A 200 0.65 -0.55 7.59
N GLU A 201 0.23 -1.37 6.63
CA GLU A 201 1.11 -2.07 5.68
C GLU A 201 1.93 -1.10 4.82
N GLU A 202 1.32 0.02 4.40
CA GLU A 202 2.00 1.08 3.65
C GLU A 202 3.15 1.70 4.46
N ILE A 203 2.98 1.85 5.78
CA ILE A 203 4.01 2.41 6.67
C ILE A 203 5.14 1.40 6.94
N LEU A 204 4.82 0.09 6.96
CA LEU A 204 5.82 -0.95 7.20
C LEU A 204 6.94 -0.94 6.17
N GLU A 205 6.63 -0.59 4.92
CA GLU A 205 7.65 -0.46 3.86
C GLU A 205 8.67 0.61 4.25
N ILE A 206 8.21 1.83 4.56
CA ILE A 206 9.06 2.95 5.01
C ILE A 206 9.83 2.56 6.26
N MET A 207 9.17 1.94 7.25
CA MET A 207 9.84 1.48 8.47
C MET A 207 10.93 0.46 8.17
N THR A 208 10.71 -0.48 7.24
CA THR A 208 11.71 -1.50 6.90
C THR A 208 12.95 -0.86 6.28
N TYR A 209 12.77 0.14 5.42
CA TYR A 209 13.87 0.86 4.78
C TYR A 209 14.58 1.83 5.74
N THR A 210 13.85 2.46 6.66
CA THR A 210 14.39 3.41 7.64
C THR A 210 14.98 2.73 8.88
N LYS A 211 14.51 1.53 9.27
CA LYS A 211 15.08 0.70 10.36
C LYS A 211 16.56 0.37 10.16
N ARG A 212 17.06 0.38 8.92
CA ARG A 212 18.48 0.13 8.58
C ARG A 212 19.36 1.37 8.73
N LEU A 213 18.80 2.51 9.13
CA LEU A 213 19.50 3.79 9.32
C LEU A 213 19.64 4.05 10.83
N VAL A 214 20.64 3.43 11.46
CA VAL A 214 20.99 3.62 12.88
C VAL A 214 21.90 4.85 12.96
N PRO A 215 21.57 5.99 13.63
CA PRO A 215 21.24 6.18 15.07
C PRO A 215 19.80 6.75 15.33
N PRO A 216 19.41 7.21 16.54
CA PRO A 216 18.01 7.55 16.85
C PRO A 216 17.65 8.90 16.21
N PHE A 217 17.05 8.83 15.03
CA PHE A 217 16.46 9.96 14.34
C PHE A 217 15.01 10.17 14.80
N SER A 218 14.63 11.43 15.05
CA SER A 218 13.27 11.80 15.43
C SER A 218 12.25 11.48 14.33
N GLU A 219 12.67 11.42 13.08
CA GLU A 219 11.89 11.02 11.92
C GLU A 219 11.37 9.59 12.03
N HIS A 220 12.20 8.66 12.54
CA HIS A 220 11.77 7.28 12.74
C HIS A 220 10.67 7.20 13.83
N GLU A 221 10.73 8.04 14.86
CA GLU A 221 9.66 8.14 15.86
C GLU A 221 8.35 8.64 15.24
N ILE A 222 8.42 9.58 14.29
CA ILE A 222 7.26 10.09 13.55
C ILE A 222 6.61 8.97 12.73
N VAL A 223 7.41 8.18 12.01
CA VAL A 223 6.93 7.01 11.25
C VAL A 223 6.30 5.97 12.19
N GLN A 224 6.98 5.64 13.29
CA GLN A 224 6.49 4.70 14.29
C GLN A 224 5.17 5.14 14.94
N LYS A 225 5.03 6.42 15.27
CA LYS A 225 3.81 6.97 15.85
C LYS A 225 2.63 6.75 14.91
N LYS A 226 2.78 7.09 13.63
CA LYS A 226 1.72 6.89 12.63
C LYS A 226 1.40 5.41 12.43
N PHE A 227 2.42 4.55 12.40
CA PHE A 227 2.21 3.10 12.35
C PHE A 227 1.35 2.62 13.53
N LYS A 228 1.69 3.01 14.77
CA LYS A 228 0.93 2.62 15.97
C LYS A 228 -0.52 3.12 15.92
N GLU A 229 -0.75 4.36 15.50
CA GLU A 229 -2.10 4.91 15.33
C GLU A 229 -2.92 4.12 14.31
N LEU A 230 -2.34 3.86 13.13
CA LEU A 230 -3.01 3.10 12.06
C LEU A 230 -3.17 1.63 12.41
N PHE A 231 -2.21 1.03 13.10
CA PHE A 231 -2.29 -0.35 13.57
C PHE A 231 -3.44 -0.48 14.57
N LYS A 232 -3.49 0.40 15.58
CA LYS A 232 -4.58 0.40 16.57
C LYS A 232 -5.93 0.66 15.93
N LEU A 233 -5.99 1.49 14.90
CA LEU A 233 -7.18 1.63 14.08
C LEU A 233 -7.46 0.25 13.43
N HIS A 234 -6.61 -0.21 12.52
CA HIS A 234 -6.85 -1.34 11.62
C HIS A 234 -7.07 -2.70 12.31
N TYR A 235 -6.29 -2.98 13.34
CA TYR A 235 -6.29 -4.27 14.02
C TYR A 235 -6.95 -4.15 15.41
N GLY A 236 -6.97 -2.97 16.01
CA GLY A 236 -7.35 -2.83 17.42
C GLY A 236 -6.11 -2.92 18.30
N ASP A 237 -6.32 -3.24 19.57
CA ASP A 237 -5.22 -3.38 20.52
C ASP A 237 -4.40 -4.64 20.22
N GLU A 238 -3.07 -4.52 20.14
CA GLU A 238 -2.18 -5.64 19.77
C GLU A 238 -2.30 -6.80 20.76
N ASP A 239 -2.40 -6.52 22.06
CA ASP A 239 -2.50 -7.54 23.09
C ASP A 239 -3.86 -8.23 23.04
N GLN A 240 -4.94 -7.47 22.81
CA GLN A 240 -6.27 -8.06 22.59
C GLN A 240 -6.32 -8.90 21.31
N LEU A 241 -5.65 -8.44 20.24
CA LEU A 241 -5.53 -9.20 19.02
C LEU A 241 -4.87 -10.53 19.36
N LEU A 242 -3.66 -10.50 19.93
CA LEU A 242 -2.85 -11.67 20.30
C LEU A 242 -3.59 -12.64 21.23
N GLN A 243 -4.35 -12.14 22.20
CA GLN A 243 -5.19 -12.96 23.08
C GLN A 243 -6.35 -13.65 22.35
N ALA A 244 -6.92 -13.03 21.32
CA ALA A 244 -7.94 -13.66 20.49
C ALA A 244 -7.39 -14.81 19.61
N PHE A 245 -6.06 -14.96 19.50
CA PHE A 245 -5.40 -16.07 18.80
C PHE A 245 -4.81 -17.16 19.71
N ALA A 246 -4.82 -16.97 21.04
CA ALA A 246 -4.32 -17.93 22.02
C ALA A 246 -5.43 -18.90 22.46
#